data_AF-A0A831UER5-F1
#
_entry.id   AF-A0A831UER5-F1
#
_cell.length_a   1.000
_cell.length_b   1.000
_cell.length_c   1.000
_cell.angle_alpha   90.00
_cell.angle_beta   90.00
_cell.angle_gamma   90.00
#
_symmetry.space_group_name_H-M   'P 1'
#
loop_
_entity.id
_entity.type
_entity.pdbx_description
1 polymer ?
#
loop_
_entity_poly.entity_id
_entity_poly.type
_entity_poly.pdbx_seq_one_letter_code
_entity_poly.pdbx_strand_id
1 'polypeptide(L)'
;MLRMSCLVLIAALGAIAAPAVAANARIATDGMLVVNGERTFVLGLYENPDDDAALAQVANAGFNLVRASESKEALDRLHDAGLFAWINTGERIELAEGEAEGQTRLAAMVDAWAQHPALLVWEVPDEALWNCWYRAIQWRHTYEPAQLRGHIAALDDATLAEELGAALVESARLRNRGDIAESEEMADAVWRKLGKESPKPDLNISNAPERAARLCERMILGYETLRTTDPAHPVWMNHAPRNTIAQLAAFNRGADIVGCDIYPAPAYRGGHSDLADRSLASVGAYTDRMQAAAPGKPVWMVLQGFGWADLSDNPDEEARARGRRPTFEESRFMAYDALVHGARGILYWGTYRIEKDSQLRKDLMALVRELAELGEVLAAPDASVTATVMLAEAAGSLDRGVRVLGKELDGRVWWLVVNEYQDPLNYTLEGLDALDGIVYHDEKAERSTVVRDGSLSCTIRGHGIQVLAPSNADM
;
A
#
# COMPACT_ATOMS: atom_id res chain seq x y z
N MET A 1 -63.42 -30.77 18.71
CA MET A 1 -62.38 -30.16 17.86
C MET A 1 -62.15 -28.74 18.38
N LEU A 2 -61.19 -28.60 19.28
CA LEU A 2 -60.87 -27.36 19.99
C LEU A 2 -59.64 -26.74 19.31
N ARG A 3 -59.76 -25.52 18.76
CA ARG A 3 -58.64 -24.80 18.14
C ARG A 3 -57.76 -24.21 19.23
N MET A 4 -56.49 -24.60 19.21
CA MET A 4 -55.43 -24.15 20.11
C MET A 4 -54.76 -22.92 19.49
N SER A 5 -54.88 -21.77 20.13
CA SER A 5 -54.20 -20.53 19.73
C SER A 5 -52.87 -20.43 20.49
N CYS A 6 -51.76 -20.59 19.79
CA CYS A 6 -50.42 -20.28 20.31
C CYS A 6 -50.21 -18.75 20.30
N LEU A 7 -50.09 -18.15 21.49
CA LEU A 7 -49.51 -16.82 21.64
C LEU A 7 -47.99 -16.95 21.54
N VAL A 8 -47.39 -16.28 20.55
CA VAL A 8 -45.94 -16.06 20.46
C VAL A 8 -45.62 -14.81 21.28
N LEU A 9 -44.86 -14.99 22.36
CA LEU A 9 -44.33 -13.90 23.18
C LEU A 9 -43.06 -13.38 22.50
N ILE A 10 -43.13 -12.21 21.87
CA ILE A 10 -41.96 -11.51 21.33
C ILE A 10 -41.26 -10.81 22.51
N ALA A 11 -40.13 -11.35 22.95
CA ALA A 11 -39.26 -10.67 23.90
C ALA A 11 -38.46 -9.59 23.15
N ALA A 12 -38.82 -8.33 23.35
CA ALA A 12 -38.02 -7.19 22.91
C ALA A 12 -36.78 -7.10 23.81
N LEU A 13 -35.65 -7.62 23.33
CA LEU A 13 -34.33 -7.33 23.88
C LEU A 13 -33.95 -5.92 23.45
N GLY A 14 -34.12 -4.96 24.37
CA GLY A 14 -33.55 -3.62 24.21
C GLY A 14 -32.02 -3.72 24.17
N ALA A 15 -31.43 -3.26 23.07
CA ALA A 15 -30.00 -3.06 22.97
C ALA A 15 -29.58 -2.00 24.00
N ILE A 16 -28.89 -2.43 25.05
CA ILE A 16 -28.19 -1.52 25.94
C ILE A 16 -26.97 -1.05 25.14
N ALA A 17 -27.00 0.19 24.65
CA ALA A 17 -25.84 0.81 24.03
C ALA A 17 -24.72 0.84 25.07
N ALA A 18 -23.73 -0.04 24.90
CA ALA A 18 -22.48 0.07 25.63
C ALA A 18 -21.85 1.43 25.29
N PRO A 19 -21.22 2.13 26.24
CA PRO A 19 -20.52 3.36 25.93
C PRO A 19 -19.50 3.08 24.82
N ALA A 20 -19.50 3.88 23.76
CA ALA A 20 -18.53 3.75 22.68
C ALA A 20 -17.14 4.05 23.24
N VAL A 21 -16.32 3.01 23.40
CA VAL A 21 -14.93 3.12 23.84
C VAL A 21 -14.09 3.32 22.59
N ALA A 22 -13.07 4.19 22.66
CA ALA A 22 -12.07 4.34 21.61
C ALA A 22 -11.50 2.97 21.21
N ALA A 23 -11.24 2.76 19.92
CA ALA A 23 -10.63 1.52 19.47
C ALA A 23 -9.25 1.37 20.13
N ASN A 24 -8.92 0.15 20.56
CA ASN A 24 -7.60 -0.16 21.06
C ASN A 24 -6.86 -0.98 20.01
N ALA A 25 -5.73 -0.47 19.54
CA ALA A 25 -4.88 -1.14 18.56
C ALA A 25 -3.48 -1.39 19.13
N ARG A 26 -3.01 -2.62 19.01
CA ARG A 26 -1.62 -2.98 19.29
C ARG A 26 -1.08 -3.92 18.22
N ILE A 27 0.23 -3.97 18.08
CA ILE A 27 0.92 -4.86 17.14
C ILE A 27 1.39 -6.10 17.91
N ALA A 28 1.00 -7.29 17.45
CA ALA A 28 1.49 -8.56 17.97
C ALA A 28 2.96 -8.79 17.59
N THR A 29 3.63 -9.73 18.25
CA THR A 29 5.07 -10.00 18.02
C THR A 29 5.40 -10.45 16.60
N ASP A 30 4.43 -10.97 15.87
CA ASP A 30 4.52 -11.37 14.46
C ASP A 30 4.04 -10.28 13.48
N GLY A 31 3.86 -9.06 13.98
CA GLY A 31 3.43 -7.89 13.23
C GLY A 31 1.91 -7.80 13.02
N MET A 32 1.13 -8.81 13.36
CA MET A 32 -0.31 -8.73 13.12
C MET A 32 -0.97 -7.68 14.01
N LEU A 33 -1.91 -6.91 13.46
CA LEU A 33 -2.69 -5.97 14.24
C LEU A 33 -3.63 -6.73 15.18
N VAL A 34 -3.76 -6.27 16.41
CA VAL A 34 -4.76 -6.72 17.37
C VAL A 34 -5.66 -5.54 17.70
N VAL A 35 -6.92 -5.63 17.28
CA VAL A 35 -7.92 -4.58 17.45
C VAL A 35 -8.95 -5.07 18.46
N ASN A 36 -9.13 -4.33 19.56
CA ASN A 36 -10.07 -4.66 20.63
C ASN A 36 -9.91 -6.10 21.19
N GLY A 37 -8.70 -6.64 21.15
CA GLY A 37 -8.36 -7.98 21.63
C GLY A 37 -8.37 -9.08 20.57
N GLU A 38 -8.87 -8.79 19.36
CA GLU A 38 -8.96 -9.74 18.26
C GLU A 38 -7.84 -9.51 17.24
N ARG A 39 -7.26 -10.58 16.71
CA ARG A 39 -6.26 -10.47 15.64
C ARG A 39 -6.98 -10.10 14.35
N THR A 40 -6.53 -9.04 13.69
CA THR A 40 -7.24 -8.46 12.55
C THR A 40 -6.27 -8.27 11.38
N PHE A 41 -6.57 -8.94 10.27
CA PHE A 41 -5.93 -8.63 9.00
C PHE A 41 -6.58 -7.37 8.41
N VAL A 42 -5.78 -6.37 8.04
CA VAL A 42 -6.30 -5.09 7.55
C VAL A 42 -6.64 -5.17 6.07
N LEU A 43 -7.88 -4.82 5.74
CA LEU A 43 -8.40 -4.63 4.39
C LEU A 43 -8.87 -3.18 4.27
N GLY A 44 -8.03 -2.34 3.65
CA GLY A 44 -8.20 -0.89 3.67
C GLY A 44 -8.62 -0.26 2.33
N LEU A 45 -9.31 0.88 2.39
CA LEU A 45 -9.70 1.64 1.21
C LEU A 45 -9.40 3.14 1.37
N TYR A 46 -8.63 3.72 0.44
CA TYR A 46 -8.31 5.16 0.45
C TYR A 46 -9.50 6.04 0.11
N GLU A 47 -10.43 5.54 -0.69
CA GLU A 47 -11.69 6.22 -0.98
C GLU A 47 -12.64 6.08 0.22
N ASN A 48 -13.11 7.21 0.74
CA ASN A 48 -14.31 7.27 1.58
C ASN A 48 -15.49 7.62 0.67
N PRO A 49 -16.36 6.66 0.29
CA PRO A 49 -17.44 6.95 -0.64
C PRO A 49 -18.43 7.94 -0.03
N ASP A 50 -18.73 9.04 -0.70
CA ASP A 50 -19.70 10.05 -0.19
C ASP A 50 -21.13 9.53 -0.07
N ASP A 51 -21.48 8.49 -0.84
CA ASP A 51 -22.79 7.86 -0.86
C ASP A 51 -22.88 6.64 0.10
N ASP A 52 -23.94 6.56 0.89
CA ASP A 52 -24.13 5.53 1.92
C ASP A 52 -24.31 4.14 1.33
N ALA A 53 -24.94 4.01 0.16
CA ALA A 53 -25.08 2.71 -0.49
C ALA A 53 -23.72 2.22 -1.00
N ALA A 54 -22.87 3.12 -1.52
CA ALA A 54 -21.51 2.81 -1.90
C ALA A 54 -20.63 2.45 -0.69
N LEU A 55 -20.81 3.11 0.46
CA LEU A 55 -20.11 2.76 1.71
C LEU A 55 -20.58 1.40 2.26
N ALA A 56 -21.88 1.13 2.24
CA ALA A 56 -22.42 -0.16 2.65
C ALA A 56 -21.89 -1.30 1.75
N GLN A 57 -21.71 -1.08 0.45
CA GLN A 57 -21.06 -2.06 -0.42
C GLN A 57 -19.61 -2.33 -0.01
N VAL A 58 -18.87 -1.30 0.38
CA VAL A 58 -17.48 -1.41 0.88
C VAL A 58 -17.44 -2.24 2.16
N ALA A 59 -18.26 -1.91 3.16
CA ALA A 59 -18.36 -2.68 4.40
C ALA A 59 -18.80 -4.13 4.15
N ASN A 60 -19.85 -4.33 3.35
CA ASN A 60 -20.37 -5.67 3.02
C ASN A 60 -19.41 -6.51 2.16
N ALA A 61 -18.43 -5.90 1.49
CA ALA A 61 -17.36 -6.63 0.81
C ALA A 61 -16.30 -7.11 1.79
N GLY A 62 -16.23 -6.57 3.00
CA GLY A 62 -15.25 -6.97 4.02
C GLY A 62 -14.07 -6.03 4.18
N PHE A 63 -14.09 -4.84 3.57
CA PHE A 63 -13.19 -3.78 4.01
C PHE A 63 -13.46 -3.48 5.48
N ASN A 64 -12.40 -3.24 6.26
CA ASN A 64 -12.50 -2.96 7.69
C ASN A 64 -11.81 -1.65 8.09
N LEU A 65 -11.11 -0.99 7.16
CA LEU A 65 -10.41 0.26 7.40
C LEU A 65 -10.61 1.23 6.22
N VAL A 66 -11.01 2.48 6.48
CA VAL A 66 -11.26 3.49 5.43
C VAL A 66 -10.61 4.82 5.78
N ARG A 67 -10.07 5.53 4.78
CA ARG A 67 -9.51 6.87 5.03
C ARG A 67 -10.60 7.82 5.50
N ALA A 68 -10.37 8.57 6.57
CA ALA A 68 -11.29 9.61 7.01
C ALA A 68 -10.69 11.01 6.80
N SER A 69 -11.58 11.95 6.51
CA SER A 69 -11.29 13.36 6.75
C SER A 69 -11.36 13.65 8.26
N GLU A 70 -10.79 14.78 8.67
CA GLU A 70 -10.90 15.27 10.05
C GLU A 70 -12.26 15.89 10.31
N SER A 71 -13.28 15.04 10.29
CA SER A 71 -14.67 15.41 10.52
C SER A 71 -15.31 14.36 11.41
N LYS A 72 -16.04 14.83 12.41
CA LYS A 72 -16.82 13.95 13.28
C LYS A 72 -17.86 13.20 12.47
N GLU A 73 -18.52 13.88 11.53
CA GLU A 73 -19.52 13.29 10.65
C GLU A 73 -18.93 12.15 9.80
N ALA A 74 -17.71 12.33 9.27
CA ALA A 74 -17.03 11.28 8.51
C ALA A 74 -16.70 10.06 9.38
N LEU A 75 -16.23 10.28 10.61
CA LEU A 75 -15.88 9.19 11.53
C LEU A 75 -17.12 8.49 12.10
N ASP A 76 -18.16 9.22 12.49
CA ASP A 76 -19.45 8.69 12.95
C ASP A 76 -20.05 7.78 11.85
N ARG A 77 -20.03 8.25 10.59
CA ARG A 77 -20.55 7.49 9.45
C ARG A 77 -19.78 6.20 9.17
N LEU A 78 -18.46 6.19 9.33
CA LEU A 78 -17.67 4.96 9.23
C LEU A 78 -17.97 4.03 10.41
N HIS A 79 -18.09 4.57 11.63
CA HIS A 79 -18.41 3.79 12.82
C HIS A 79 -19.78 3.10 12.70
N ASP A 80 -20.80 3.84 12.25
CA ASP A 80 -22.16 3.32 12.04
C ASP A 80 -22.20 2.21 10.99
N ALA A 81 -21.27 2.22 10.02
CA ALA A 81 -21.08 1.16 9.04
C ALA A 81 -20.22 -0.02 9.55
N GLY A 82 -19.77 0.01 10.81
CA GLY A 82 -18.90 -1.02 11.39
C GLY A 82 -17.45 -0.98 10.89
N LEU A 83 -17.02 0.17 10.36
CA LEU A 83 -15.68 0.35 9.78
C LEU A 83 -14.78 1.13 10.74
N PHE A 84 -13.50 0.78 10.74
CA PHE A 84 -12.46 1.62 11.31
C PHE A 84 -12.00 2.69 10.31
N ALA A 85 -11.32 3.70 10.85
CA ALA A 85 -10.80 4.85 10.14
C ALA A 85 -9.31 5.04 10.39
N TRP A 86 -8.62 5.62 9.40
CA TRP A 86 -7.35 6.30 9.64
C TRP A 86 -7.44 7.76 9.24
N ILE A 87 -6.65 8.59 9.91
CA ILE A 87 -6.52 10.02 9.60
C ILE A 87 -5.05 10.32 9.31
N ASN A 88 -4.82 11.09 8.25
CA ASN A 88 -3.49 11.58 7.92
C ASN A 88 -3.14 12.82 8.76
N THR A 89 -2.01 12.78 9.45
CA THR A 89 -1.49 13.87 10.29
C THR A 89 -1.13 15.12 9.49
N GLY A 90 -0.82 14.96 8.19
CA GLY A 90 -0.30 16.01 7.34
C GLY A 90 0.99 16.58 7.90
N GLU A 91 1.29 17.83 7.56
CA GLU A 91 2.53 18.50 7.99
C GLU A 91 2.62 18.71 9.53
N ARG A 92 1.55 18.42 10.30
CA ARG A 92 1.58 18.54 11.78
C ARG A 92 2.52 17.54 12.46
N ILE A 93 2.88 16.44 11.79
CA ILE A 93 3.87 15.50 12.32
C ILE A 93 5.31 16.02 12.11
N GLU A 94 5.52 17.06 11.31
CA GLU A 94 6.85 17.66 11.19
C GLU A 94 7.07 18.65 12.32
N LEU A 95 7.89 18.29 13.31
CA LEU A 95 8.22 19.16 14.43
C LEU A 95 9.71 19.51 14.43
N ALA A 96 10.04 20.79 14.64
CA ALA A 96 11.40 21.17 15.02
C ALA A 96 11.62 21.07 16.55
N GLU A 97 12.87 20.90 16.96
CA GLU A 97 13.23 20.87 18.39
C GLU A 97 12.80 22.18 19.08
N GLY A 98 12.04 22.05 20.18
CA GLY A 98 11.51 23.19 20.93
C GLY A 98 10.35 23.95 20.25
N GLU A 99 9.79 23.45 19.14
CA GLU A 99 8.67 24.09 18.45
C GLU A 99 7.34 23.90 19.19
N ALA A 100 7.09 24.74 20.20
CA ALA A 100 5.88 24.68 21.03
C ALA A 100 4.58 24.82 20.23
N GLU A 101 4.57 25.64 19.18
CA GLU A 101 3.37 25.83 18.34
C GLU A 101 3.03 24.54 17.57
N GLY A 102 4.03 23.88 16.97
CA GLY A 102 3.85 22.60 16.29
C GLY A 102 3.35 21.50 17.22
N GLN A 103 3.95 21.39 18.41
CA GLN A 103 3.48 20.46 19.44
C GLN A 103 2.02 20.72 19.83
N THR A 104 1.63 21.99 19.98
CA THR A 104 0.25 22.37 20.29
C THR A 104 -0.71 21.99 19.15
N ARG A 105 -0.32 22.21 17.88
CA ARG A 105 -1.14 21.83 16.71
C ARG A 105 -1.33 20.30 16.62
N LEU A 106 -0.29 19.52 16.90
CA LEU A 106 -0.36 18.06 16.90
C LEU A 106 -1.20 17.54 18.08
N ALA A 107 -1.04 18.10 19.28
CA ALA A 107 -1.84 17.74 20.44
C ALA A 107 -3.34 18.05 20.23
N ALA A 108 -3.66 19.22 19.64
CA ALA A 108 -5.04 19.57 19.34
C ALA A 108 -5.72 18.59 18.35
N MET A 109 -4.95 18.03 17.40
CA MET A 109 -5.43 16.98 16.51
C MET A 109 -5.76 15.69 17.28
N VAL A 110 -4.86 15.29 18.19
CA VAL A 110 -5.06 14.12 19.05
C VAL A 110 -6.30 14.30 19.93
N ASP A 111 -6.41 15.44 20.61
CA ASP A 111 -7.55 15.77 21.48
C ASP A 111 -8.89 15.74 20.71
N ALA A 112 -8.88 16.13 19.44
CA ALA A 112 -10.08 16.16 18.61
C ALA A 112 -10.56 14.75 18.20
N TRP A 113 -9.64 13.81 17.91
CA TRP A 113 -10.00 12.57 17.20
C TRP A 113 -9.59 11.27 17.87
N ALA A 114 -8.60 11.27 18.77
CA ALA A 114 -8.08 10.05 19.40
C ALA A 114 -9.13 9.29 20.23
N GLN A 115 -10.15 9.98 20.73
CA GLN A 115 -11.22 9.33 21.49
C GLN A 115 -12.37 8.82 20.62
N HIS A 116 -12.30 9.01 19.31
CA HIS A 116 -13.35 8.55 18.41
C HIS A 116 -13.30 7.02 18.25
N PRO A 117 -14.41 6.28 18.43
CA PRO A 117 -14.42 4.81 18.37
C PRO A 117 -14.04 4.23 16.99
N ALA A 118 -14.18 5.01 15.92
CA ALA A 118 -13.75 4.63 14.57
C ALA A 118 -12.25 4.73 14.36
N LEU A 119 -11.53 5.64 15.03
CA LEU A 119 -10.12 5.88 14.72
C LEU A 119 -9.29 4.67 15.15
N LEU A 120 -8.46 4.14 14.26
CA LEU A 120 -7.64 2.96 14.51
C LEU A 120 -6.14 3.25 14.38
N VAL A 121 -5.76 4.07 13.41
CA VAL A 121 -4.35 4.34 13.07
C VAL A 121 -4.19 5.79 12.62
N TRP A 122 -3.05 6.39 12.94
CA TRP A 122 -2.60 7.64 12.35
C TRP A 122 -1.70 7.37 11.14
N GLU A 123 -1.90 8.07 10.03
CA GLU A 123 -1.00 8.04 8.88
C GLU A 123 -0.10 9.29 8.91
N VAL A 124 1.20 9.14 8.68
CA VAL A 124 2.10 10.28 8.42
C VAL A 124 1.88 10.83 6.99
N PRO A 125 2.46 11.97 6.59
CA PRO A 125 2.36 12.45 5.22
C PRO A 125 2.71 11.38 4.19
N ASP A 126 1.82 11.23 3.21
CA ASP A 126 1.95 10.25 2.14
C ASP A 126 3.21 10.52 1.29
N GLU A 127 3.97 9.45 1.03
CA GLU A 127 5.20 9.47 0.24
C GLU A 127 6.22 10.56 0.66
N ALA A 128 6.28 10.93 1.95
CA ALA A 128 7.04 12.08 2.46
C ALA A 128 8.49 12.13 1.95
N LEU A 129 9.21 10.99 2.02
CA LEU A 129 10.58 10.86 1.53
C LEU A 129 10.69 11.09 0.02
N TRP A 130 9.82 10.48 -0.78
CA TRP A 130 9.85 10.63 -2.23
C TRP A 130 9.55 12.06 -2.65
N ASN A 131 8.63 12.73 -1.96
CA ASN A 131 8.25 14.12 -2.23
C ASN A 131 9.41 15.12 -2.09
N CYS A 132 10.45 14.81 -1.29
CA CYS A 132 11.69 15.59 -1.28
C CYS A 132 12.38 15.62 -2.66
N TRP A 133 12.34 14.51 -3.39
CA TRP A 133 12.97 14.34 -4.69
C TRP A 133 12.02 14.74 -5.82
N TYR A 134 10.80 14.21 -5.81
CA TYR A 134 9.82 14.35 -6.89
C TYR A 134 9.53 15.80 -7.24
N ARG A 135 9.29 16.66 -6.23
CA ARG A 135 9.00 18.08 -6.43
C ARG A 135 10.17 18.81 -7.11
N ALA A 136 11.41 18.48 -6.74
CA ALA A 136 12.60 19.05 -7.37
C ALA A 136 12.83 18.51 -8.77
N ILE A 137 12.59 17.22 -9.01
CA ILE A 137 12.65 16.62 -10.35
C ILE A 137 11.64 17.29 -11.28
N GLN A 138 10.37 17.40 -10.87
CA GLN A 138 9.33 18.10 -11.63
C GLN A 138 9.73 19.54 -11.97
N TRP A 139 10.24 20.28 -10.98
CA TRP A 139 10.70 21.65 -11.19
C TRP A 139 11.88 21.72 -12.16
N ARG A 140 13.02 21.14 -11.79
CA ARG A 140 14.30 21.27 -12.51
C ARG A 140 14.30 20.57 -13.87
N HIS A 141 13.55 19.48 -14.05
CA HIS A 141 13.55 18.75 -15.32
C HIS A 141 12.41 19.13 -16.27
N THR A 142 11.27 19.59 -15.75
CA THR A 142 10.07 19.81 -16.57
C THR A 142 9.68 21.28 -16.63
N TYR A 143 9.36 21.88 -15.48
CA TYR A 143 8.76 23.22 -15.47
C TYR A 143 9.77 24.34 -15.74
N GLU A 144 10.92 24.31 -15.08
CA GLU A 144 11.94 25.35 -15.24
C GLU A 144 12.49 25.42 -16.67
N PRO A 145 12.90 24.31 -17.33
CA PRO A 145 13.38 24.38 -18.71
C PRO A 145 12.33 24.89 -19.70
N ALA A 146 11.04 24.65 -19.44
CA ALA A 146 9.97 25.19 -20.27
C ALA A 146 9.80 26.70 -20.08
N GLN A 147 9.85 27.18 -18.83
CA GLN A 147 9.78 28.60 -18.52
C GLN A 147 10.98 29.38 -19.07
N LEU A 148 12.20 28.87 -18.86
CA LEU A 148 13.41 29.48 -19.39
C LEU A 148 13.39 29.56 -20.92
N ARG A 149 12.95 28.50 -21.61
CA ARG A 149 12.76 28.53 -23.07
C ARG A 149 11.74 29.60 -23.49
N GLY A 150 10.63 29.73 -22.77
CA GLY A 150 9.64 30.77 -23.03
C GLY A 150 10.21 32.18 -22.87
N HIS A 151 11.00 32.43 -21.83
CA HIS A 151 11.66 33.72 -21.62
C HIS A 151 12.70 34.03 -22.69
N ILE A 152 13.53 33.05 -23.06
CA ILE A 152 14.55 33.21 -24.10
C ILE A 152 13.90 33.51 -25.47
N ALA A 153 12.83 32.81 -25.82
CA ALA A 153 12.11 33.02 -27.07
C ALA A 153 11.42 34.39 -27.16
N ALA A 154 11.21 35.07 -26.04
CA ALA A 154 10.60 36.39 -25.97
C ALA A 154 11.63 37.54 -25.96
N LEU A 155 12.93 37.25 -26.07
CA LEU A 155 13.98 38.28 -26.14
C LEU A 155 14.05 38.91 -27.53
N ASP A 156 14.13 40.25 -27.58
CA ASP A 156 14.42 40.99 -28.81
C ASP A 156 15.92 40.93 -29.19
N ASP A 157 16.79 40.69 -28.20
CA ASP A 157 18.24 40.54 -28.39
C ASP A 157 18.58 39.12 -28.85
N ALA A 158 18.79 38.95 -30.15
CA ALA A 158 19.09 37.67 -30.77
C ALA A 158 20.42 37.05 -30.29
N THR A 159 21.42 37.87 -29.98
CA THR A 159 22.72 37.37 -29.51
C THR A 159 22.60 36.82 -28.10
N LEU A 160 21.90 37.55 -27.22
CA LEU A 160 21.60 37.06 -25.88
C LEU A 160 20.72 35.80 -25.92
N ALA A 161 19.72 35.75 -26.81
CA ALA A 161 18.86 34.58 -26.96
C ALA A 161 19.64 33.32 -27.38
N GLU A 162 20.59 33.45 -28.31
CA GLU A 162 21.48 32.36 -28.73
C GLU A 162 22.38 31.90 -27.58
N GLU A 163 23.00 32.83 -26.86
CA GLU A 163 23.87 32.53 -25.71
C GLU A 163 23.12 31.74 -24.62
N LEU A 164 21.93 32.22 -24.23
CA LEU A 164 21.13 31.57 -23.20
C LEU A 164 20.56 30.23 -23.66
N GLY A 165 20.22 30.12 -24.95
CA GLY A 165 19.84 28.85 -25.57
C GLY A 165 20.96 27.81 -25.46
N ALA A 166 22.20 28.21 -25.77
CA ALA A 166 23.36 27.34 -25.63
C ALA A 166 23.62 26.95 -24.16
N ALA A 167 23.46 27.89 -23.22
CA ALA A 167 23.57 27.62 -21.78
C ALA A 167 22.54 26.59 -21.29
N LEU A 168 21.29 26.63 -21.78
CA LEU A 168 20.28 25.61 -21.46
C LEU A 168 20.62 24.23 -22.03
N VAL A 169 21.18 24.18 -23.24
CA VAL A 169 21.68 22.92 -23.83
C VAL A 169 22.82 22.36 -22.98
N GLU A 170 23.73 23.21 -22.52
CA GLU A 170 24.83 22.80 -21.66
C GLU A 170 24.35 22.34 -20.28
N SER A 171 23.39 23.05 -19.66
CA SER A 171 22.73 22.61 -18.43
C SER A 171 22.13 21.20 -18.60
N ALA A 172 21.41 20.94 -19.70
CA ALA A 172 20.88 19.62 -19.99
C ALA A 172 21.97 18.55 -20.20
N ARG A 173 23.11 18.92 -20.81
CA ARG A 173 24.27 18.04 -20.99
C ARG A 173 24.91 17.66 -19.64
N LEU A 174 25.12 18.65 -18.76
CA LEU A 174 25.66 18.44 -17.41
C LEU A 174 24.78 17.49 -16.60
N ARG A 175 23.46 17.69 -16.64
CA ARG A 175 22.50 16.77 -16.01
C ARG A 175 22.65 15.34 -16.54
N ASN A 176 22.68 15.18 -17.86
CA ASN A 176 22.79 13.84 -18.47
C ASN A 176 24.12 13.14 -18.16
N ARG A 177 25.18 13.90 -17.84
CA ARG A 177 26.48 13.37 -17.37
C ARG A 177 26.47 13.02 -15.87
N GLY A 178 25.51 13.55 -15.10
CA GLY A 178 25.37 13.35 -13.65
C GLY A 178 25.84 14.53 -12.79
N ASP A 179 26.29 15.64 -13.39
CA ASP A 179 26.73 16.83 -12.63
C ASP A 179 25.55 17.72 -12.30
N ILE A 180 24.68 17.22 -11.41
CA ILE A 180 23.39 17.83 -11.10
C ILE A 180 23.55 19.26 -10.56
N ALA A 181 24.47 19.49 -9.62
CA ALA A 181 24.69 20.82 -9.04
C ALA A 181 25.20 21.83 -10.08
N GLU A 182 26.12 21.43 -10.97
CA GLU A 182 26.62 22.29 -12.05
C GLU A 182 25.51 22.59 -13.07
N SER A 183 24.65 21.62 -13.37
CA SER A 183 23.49 21.78 -14.24
C SER A 183 22.50 22.81 -13.68
N GLU A 184 22.21 22.75 -12.38
CA GLU A 184 21.31 23.66 -11.68
C GLU A 184 21.90 25.07 -11.59
N GLU A 185 23.18 25.22 -11.24
CA GLU A 185 23.87 26.52 -11.26
C GLU A 185 23.87 27.16 -12.66
N MET A 186 24.02 26.35 -13.71
CA MET A 186 23.91 26.84 -15.09
C MET A 186 22.51 27.35 -15.41
N ALA A 187 21.45 26.66 -14.97
CA ALA A 187 20.07 27.14 -15.13
C ALA A 187 19.82 28.43 -14.32
N ASP A 188 20.33 28.51 -13.10
CA ASP A 188 20.24 29.70 -12.24
C ASP A 188 21.06 30.88 -12.80
N ALA A 189 22.15 30.61 -13.52
CA ALA A 189 22.89 31.62 -14.29
C ALA A 189 22.06 32.18 -15.46
N VAL A 190 21.26 31.34 -16.13
CA VAL A 190 20.33 31.79 -17.18
C VAL A 190 19.28 32.73 -16.60
N TRP A 191 18.66 32.37 -15.47
CA TRP A 191 17.73 33.27 -14.77
C TRP A 191 18.36 34.63 -14.46
N ARG A 192 19.57 34.63 -13.88
CA ARG A 192 20.30 35.87 -13.56
C ARG A 192 20.59 36.72 -14.80
N LYS A 193 21.00 36.11 -15.92
CA LYS A 193 21.24 36.83 -17.19
C LYS A 193 19.96 37.38 -17.82
N LEU A 194 18.81 36.75 -17.57
CA LEU A 194 17.48 37.29 -17.90
C LEU A 194 17.04 38.43 -16.97
N GLY A 195 17.85 38.80 -15.96
CA GLY A 195 17.49 39.79 -14.94
C GLY A 195 16.36 39.32 -14.02
N LYS A 196 16.23 38.01 -13.81
CA LYS A 196 15.18 37.36 -13.03
C LYS A 196 15.77 36.45 -11.95
N GLU A 197 14.98 36.16 -10.93
CA GLU A 197 15.26 35.09 -9.96
C GLU A 197 14.50 33.83 -10.35
N SER A 198 15.07 32.66 -10.03
CA SER A 198 14.33 31.40 -10.17
C SER A 198 13.09 31.44 -9.27
N PRO A 199 11.89 31.06 -9.75
CA PRO A 199 10.69 31.01 -8.92
C PRO A 199 10.78 30.06 -7.71
N LYS A 200 11.74 29.12 -7.72
CA LYS A 200 11.92 28.13 -6.65
C LYS A 200 13.42 27.90 -6.39
N PRO A 201 14.14 28.88 -5.84
CA PRO A 201 15.61 28.84 -5.75
C PRO A 201 16.12 27.70 -4.86
N ASP A 202 15.35 27.30 -3.86
CA ASP A 202 15.72 26.24 -2.91
C ASP A 202 15.28 24.84 -3.33
N LEU A 203 14.57 24.69 -4.45
CA LEU A 203 13.98 23.42 -4.87
C LEU A 203 14.88 22.67 -5.85
N ASN A 204 15.99 22.12 -5.32
CA ASN A 204 17.02 21.46 -6.11
C ASN A 204 17.04 19.95 -5.89
N ILE A 205 17.51 19.23 -6.90
CA ILE A 205 17.82 17.80 -6.81
C ILE A 205 19.13 17.63 -6.04
N SER A 206 20.12 18.50 -6.27
CA SER A 206 21.41 18.46 -5.55
C SER A 206 21.27 18.63 -4.03
N ASN A 207 20.28 19.39 -3.56
CA ASN A 207 20.00 19.58 -2.13
C ASN A 207 18.88 18.69 -1.59
N ALA A 208 18.27 17.82 -2.41
CA ALA A 208 17.22 16.91 -1.98
C ALA A 208 17.66 15.99 -0.81
N PRO A 209 18.92 15.50 -0.73
CA PRO A 209 19.40 14.74 0.43
C PRO A 209 19.31 15.53 1.74
N GLU A 210 19.71 16.81 1.75
CA GLU A 210 19.64 17.67 2.94
C GLU A 210 18.19 17.92 3.36
N ARG A 211 17.32 18.21 2.40
CA ARG A 211 15.88 18.39 2.67
C ARG A 211 15.25 17.11 3.23
N ALA A 212 15.61 15.95 2.69
CA ALA A 212 15.13 14.66 3.18
C ALA A 212 15.66 14.34 4.59
N ALA A 213 16.93 14.64 4.90
CA ALA A 213 17.48 14.45 6.24
C ALA A 213 16.77 15.32 7.28
N ARG A 214 16.57 16.61 6.97
CA ARG A 214 15.84 17.54 7.85
C ARG A 214 14.38 17.09 8.05
N LEU A 215 13.71 16.65 6.99
CA LEU A 215 12.36 16.10 7.09
C LEU A 215 12.32 14.86 7.98
N CYS A 216 13.26 13.93 7.79
CA CYS A 216 13.35 12.70 8.57
C CYS A 216 13.47 12.99 10.07
N GLU A 217 14.36 13.90 10.47
CA GLU A 217 14.56 14.28 11.87
C GLU A 217 13.28 14.85 12.48
N ARG A 218 12.60 15.73 11.75
CA ARG A 218 11.36 16.38 12.20
C ARG A 218 10.20 15.40 12.33
N MET A 219 10.06 14.48 11.39
CA MET A 219 9.03 13.44 11.44
C MET A 219 9.26 12.45 12.59
N ILE A 220 10.51 12.09 12.88
CA ILE A 220 10.82 11.23 14.04
C ILE A 220 10.43 11.94 15.34
N LEU A 221 10.78 13.23 15.49
CA LEU A 221 10.40 14.00 16.67
C LEU A 221 8.87 14.12 16.81
N GLY A 222 8.16 14.36 15.72
CA GLY A 222 6.69 14.39 15.72
C GLY A 222 6.08 13.04 16.05
N TYR A 223 6.63 11.94 15.52
CA TYR A 223 6.21 10.59 15.89
C TYR A 223 6.39 10.31 17.39
N GLU A 224 7.56 10.64 17.96
CA GLU A 224 7.83 10.46 19.39
C GLU A 224 6.85 11.29 20.26
N THR A 225 6.55 12.52 19.81
CA THR A 225 5.57 13.40 20.45
C THR A 225 4.15 12.83 20.35
N LEU A 226 3.76 12.34 19.17
CA LEU A 226 2.46 11.73 18.92
C LEU A 226 2.27 10.50 19.79
N ARG A 227 3.24 9.58 19.82
CA ARG A 227 3.18 8.35 20.64
C ARG A 227 3.15 8.61 22.14
N THR A 228 3.70 9.74 22.59
CA THR A 228 3.58 10.18 24.00
C THR A 228 2.18 10.70 24.31
N THR A 229 1.57 11.40 23.36
CA THR A 229 0.25 12.04 23.52
C THR A 229 -0.90 11.04 23.32
N ASP A 230 -0.74 10.13 22.37
CA ASP A 230 -1.68 9.06 22.03
C ASP A 230 -0.96 7.71 21.90
N PRO A 231 -0.79 6.99 23.02
CA PRO A 231 -0.18 5.67 23.01
C PRO A 231 -1.10 4.58 22.44
N ALA A 232 -2.39 4.85 22.25
CA ALA A 232 -3.39 3.83 21.90
C ALA A 232 -3.45 3.52 20.39
N HIS A 233 -3.08 4.47 19.53
CA HIS A 233 -3.16 4.31 18.07
C HIS A 233 -1.75 4.18 17.44
N PRO A 234 -1.49 3.09 16.70
CA PRO A 234 -0.26 2.96 15.90
C PRO A 234 -0.13 4.05 14.85
N VAL A 235 1.10 4.32 14.45
CA VAL A 235 1.44 5.25 13.37
C VAL A 235 1.88 4.48 12.13
N TRP A 236 1.27 4.75 10.99
CA TRP A 236 1.55 4.12 9.70
C TRP A 236 2.25 5.09 8.74
N MET A 237 3.27 4.59 8.04
CA MET A 237 3.99 5.30 7.00
C MET A 237 3.90 4.57 5.66
N ASN A 238 3.20 5.19 4.71
CA ASN A 238 3.17 4.78 3.31
C ASN A 238 4.26 5.51 2.50
N HIS A 239 5.13 4.76 1.85
CA HIS A 239 6.18 5.28 0.97
C HIS A 239 5.79 5.13 -0.50
N ALA A 240 6.43 5.90 -1.37
CA ALA A 240 6.47 5.57 -2.80
C ALA A 240 7.28 4.28 -3.00
N PRO A 241 7.08 3.51 -4.08
CA PRO A 241 7.80 2.26 -4.34
C PRO A 241 9.18 2.54 -4.91
N ARG A 242 10.01 3.28 -4.17
CA ARG A 242 11.32 3.82 -4.61
C ARG A 242 12.24 4.04 -3.40
N ASN A 243 13.29 4.84 -3.61
CA ASN A 243 14.31 5.21 -2.63
C ASN A 243 15.16 4.01 -2.16
N THR A 244 16.31 4.31 -1.55
CA THR A 244 17.21 3.27 -1.03
C THR A 244 16.69 2.68 0.28
N ILE A 245 17.02 1.42 0.57
CA ILE A 245 16.65 0.76 1.84
C ILE A 245 17.13 1.58 3.05
N ALA A 246 18.33 2.18 2.98
CA ALA A 246 18.86 3.01 4.07
C ALA A 246 18.02 4.28 4.32
N GLN A 247 17.55 4.94 3.27
CA GLN A 247 16.68 6.12 3.41
C GLN A 247 15.31 5.73 3.96
N LEU A 248 14.72 4.64 3.45
CA LEU A 248 13.47 4.08 3.97
C LEU A 248 13.63 3.73 5.46
N ALA A 249 14.71 3.03 5.83
CA ALA A 249 14.98 2.64 7.22
C ALA A 249 15.15 3.84 8.17
N ALA A 250 15.75 4.94 7.69
CA ALA A 250 15.85 6.17 8.47
C ALA A 250 14.45 6.74 8.77
N PHE A 251 13.60 6.89 7.75
CA PHE A 251 12.23 7.39 7.90
C PHE A 251 11.35 6.45 8.72
N ASN A 252 11.51 5.14 8.55
CA ASN A 252 10.74 4.11 9.27
C ASN A 252 10.95 4.16 10.78
N ARG A 253 11.92 4.91 11.31
CA ARG A 253 12.02 5.19 12.75
C ARG A 253 10.84 6.01 13.29
N GLY A 254 10.15 6.76 12.43
CA GLY A 254 8.99 7.60 12.76
C GLY A 254 7.63 6.92 12.51
N ALA A 255 7.53 5.60 12.60
CA ALA A 255 6.28 4.85 12.41
C ALA A 255 6.31 3.49 13.13
N ASP A 256 5.14 2.92 13.41
CA ASP A 256 4.96 1.55 13.93
C ASP A 256 4.70 0.53 12.81
N ILE A 257 4.05 0.97 11.74
CA ILE A 257 3.65 0.20 10.56
C ILE A 257 4.26 0.86 9.34
N VAL A 258 4.77 0.08 8.38
CA VAL A 258 5.35 0.62 7.15
C VAL A 258 4.65 0.06 5.92
N GLY A 259 4.85 0.68 4.77
CA GLY A 259 4.21 0.24 3.54
C GLY A 259 4.72 1.01 2.34
N CYS A 260 4.30 0.58 1.17
CA CYS A 260 4.34 1.42 0.00
C CYS A 260 3.17 1.12 -0.93
N ASP A 261 2.88 2.07 -1.81
CA ASP A 261 1.93 1.88 -2.88
C ASP A 261 2.60 1.43 -4.17
N ILE A 262 2.02 0.46 -4.87
CA ILE A 262 2.56 0.00 -6.15
C ILE A 262 1.45 -0.44 -7.11
N TYR A 263 1.56 0.02 -8.36
CA TYR A 263 0.51 -0.08 -9.38
C TYR A 263 1.07 -0.66 -10.69
N PRO A 264 1.41 -1.96 -10.72
CA PRO A 264 2.13 -2.56 -11.83
C PRO A 264 1.23 -2.94 -13.03
N ALA A 265 -0.09 -2.88 -12.91
CA ALA A 265 -0.99 -3.28 -13.98
C ALA A 265 -1.31 -2.11 -14.94
N PRO A 266 -1.26 -2.31 -16.27
CA PRO A 266 -0.77 -3.49 -16.97
C PRO A 266 0.76 -3.62 -16.87
N ALA A 267 1.24 -4.85 -16.67
CA ALA A 267 2.66 -5.16 -16.48
C ALA A 267 3.56 -4.52 -17.54
N TYR A 268 4.72 -4.00 -17.10
CA TYR A 268 5.75 -3.37 -17.93
C TYR A 268 5.32 -2.13 -18.73
N ARG A 269 4.13 -1.59 -18.52
CA ARG A 269 3.67 -0.35 -19.21
C ARG A 269 3.81 0.90 -18.34
N GLY A 270 3.64 0.76 -17.02
CA GLY A 270 3.70 1.87 -16.07
C GLY A 270 5.14 2.28 -15.71
N GLY A 271 5.27 3.50 -15.21
CA GLY A 271 6.53 4.03 -14.65
C GLY A 271 6.62 3.92 -13.13
N HIS A 272 5.64 3.33 -12.44
CA HIS A 272 5.55 3.40 -10.98
C HIS A 272 6.66 2.60 -10.29
N SER A 273 6.97 1.39 -10.76
CA SER A 273 8.14 0.63 -10.32
C SER A 273 9.42 1.16 -10.96
N ASP A 274 10.49 1.31 -10.17
CA ASP A 274 11.89 1.48 -10.61
C ASP A 274 12.75 0.21 -10.50
N LEU A 275 12.16 -0.92 -10.10
CA LEU A 275 12.86 -2.20 -10.16
C LEU A 275 13.05 -2.67 -11.60
N ALA A 276 14.05 -3.54 -11.80
CA ALA A 276 14.29 -4.15 -13.11
C ALA A 276 13.08 -4.97 -13.57
N ASP A 277 12.51 -5.76 -12.65
CA ASP A 277 11.24 -6.43 -12.87
C ASP A 277 10.06 -5.48 -12.56
N ARG A 278 9.22 -5.28 -13.58
CA ARG A 278 8.03 -4.42 -13.54
C ARG A 278 6.78 -5.23 -13.88
N SER A 279 6.84 -6.55 -13.68
CA SER A 279 5.68 -7.44 -13.67
C SER A 279 4.79 -7.16 -12.45
N LEU A 280 3.69 -7.92 -12.35
CA LEU A 280 2.85 -7.90 -11.16
C LEU A 280 3.61 -8.39 -9.92
N ALA A 281 4.59 -9.29 -10.06
CA ALA A 281 5.43 -9.80 -8.97
C ALA A 281 6.38 -8.74 -8.36
N SER A 282 6.35 -7.52 -8.90
CA SER A 282 6.97 -6.38 -8.23
C SER A 282 6.28 -6.03 -6.91
N VAL A 283 5.01 -6.40 -6.70
CA VAL A 283 4.31 -6.18 -5.42
C VAL A 283 5.00 -6.89 -4.27
N GLY A 284 5.29 -8.18 -4.43
CA GLY A 284 6.06 -8.98 -3.48
C GLY A 284 7.47 -8.44 -3.30
N ALA A 285 8.15 -8.08 -4.40
CA ALA A 285 9.49 -7.49 -4.33
C ALA A 285 9.54 -6.18 -3.51
N TYR A 286 8.51 -5.32 -3.63
CA TYR A 286 8.42 -4.13 -2.79
C TYR A 286 8.00 -4.43 -1.35
N THR A 287 7.19 -5.48 -1.12
CA THR A 287 6.89 -5.99 0.22
C THR A 287 8.18 -6.41 0.94
N ASP A 288 9.05 -7.19 0.28
CA ASP A 288 10.35 -7.59 0.82
C ASP A 288 11.26 -6.37 1.10
N ARG A 289 11.23 -5.34 0.23
CA ARG A 289 11.98 -4.09 0.45
C ARG A 289 11.50 -3.34 1.70
N MET A 290 10.19 -3.28 1.92
CA MET A 290 9.63 -2.64 3.12
C MET A 290 10.02 -3.41 4.39
N GLN A 291 9.99 -4.74 4.36
CA GLN A 291 10.48 -5.57 5.48
C GLN A 291 11.98 -5.37 5.73
N ALA A 292 12.79 -5.34 4.67
CA ALA A 292 14.23 -5.09 4.79
C ALA A 292 14.55 -3.69 5.35
N ALA A 293 13.71 -2.70 5.03
CA ALA A 293 13.83 -1.33 5.54
C ALA A 293 13.28 -1.15 6.96
N ALA A 294 12.45 -2.07 7.47
CA ALA A 294 11.92 -2.00 8.83
C ALA A 294 11.76 -3.39 9.47
N PRO A 295 12.88 -4.09 9.78
CA PRO A 295 12.81 -5.41 10.37
C PRO A 295 11.95 -5.43 11.64
N GLY A 296 10.99 -6.35 11.70
CA GLY A 296 10.08 -6.52 12.84
C GLY A 296 8.84 -5.62 12.84
N LYS A 297 8.69 -4.68 11.89
CA LYS A 297 7.46 -3.90 11.72
C LYS A 297 6.54 -4.56 10.69
N PRO A 298 5.22 -4.53 10.89
CA PRO A 298 4.30 -4.98 9.85
C PRO A 298 4.37 -4.13 8.60
N VAL A 299 4.17 -4.79 7.46
CA VAL A 299 4.07 -4.17 6.14
C VAL A 299 2.62 -4.17 5.67
N TRP A 300 2.10 -2.99 5.35
CA TRP A 300 0.81 -2.79 4.70
C TRP A 300 1.03 -2.32 3.27
N MET A 301 0.51 -3.05 2.29
CA MET A 301 0.71 -2.72 0.88
C MET A 301 -0.51 -2.02 0.30
N VAL A 302 -0.30 -0.92 -0.43
CA VAL A 302 -1.38 -0.20 -1.12
C VAL A 302 -1.39 -0.60 -2.59
N LEU A 303 -2.47 -1.24 -3.01
CA LEU A 303 -2.62 -1.89 -4.30
C LEU A 303 -3.54 -1.10 -5.24
N GLN A 304 -3.45 -1.46 -6.52
CA GLN A 304 -4.07 -0.73 -7.61
C GLN A 304 -5.58 -0.94 -7.69
N GLY A 305 -6.35 0.13 -7.47
CA GLY A 305 -7.81 0.18 -7.62
C GLY A 305 -8.31 0.96 -8.84
N PHE A 306 -7.44 1.22 -9.83
CA PHE A 306 -7.72 2.03 -11.02
C PHE A 306 -6.94 1.52 -12.24
N GLY A 307 -7.25 1.98 -13.46
CA GLY A 307 -6.37 1.85 -14.63
C GLY A 307 -5.64 3.17 -14.89
N TRP A 308 -4.39 3.14 -15.35
CA TRP A 308 -3.60 4.37 -15.62
C TRP A 308 -4.31 5.39 -16.52
N ALA A 309 -5.19 4.95 -17.43
CA ALA A 309 -5.99 5.83 -18.25
C ALA A 309 -7.03 6.64 -17.45
N ASP A 310 -7.53 6.11 -16.33
CA ASP A 310 -8.50 6.75 -15.45
C ASP A 310 -7.92 7.98 -14.71
N LEU A 311 -6.59 8.15 -14.75
CA LEU A 311 -5.92 9.35 -14.22
C LEU A 311 -6.01 10.55 -15.18
N SER A 312 -6.45 10.35 -16.41
CA SER A 312 -6.76 11.40 -17.38
C SER A 312 -8.26 11.67 -17.42
N ASP A 313 -8.66 12.93 -17.60
CA ASP A 313 -10.08 13.31 -17.67
C ASP A 313 -10.74 12.82 -18.97
N ASN A 314 -9.98 12.76 -20.08
CA ASN A 314 -10.47 12.35 -21.40
C ASN A 314 -9.41 11.54 -22.16
N PRO A 315 -9.10 10.31 -21.72
CA PRO A 315 -8.15 9.45 -22.43
C PRO A 315 -8.74 9.00 -23.77
N ASP A 316 -7.95 9.11 -24.83
CA ASP A 316 -8.25 8.49 -26.13
C ASP A 316 -8.17 6.95 -26.04
N GLU A 317 -8.60 6.27 -27.10
CA GLU A 317 -8.68 4.80 -27.12
C GLU A 317 -7.29 4.13 -26.97
N GLU A 318 -6.24 4.76 -27.50
CA GLU A 318 -4.87 4.25 -27.37
C GLU A 318 -4.37 4.38 -25.93
N ALA A 319 -4.65 5.51 -25.26
CA ALA A 319 -4.36 5.72 -23.86
C ALA A 319 -5.14 4.73 -22.98
N ARG A 320 -6.42 4.46 -23.28
CA ARG A 320 -7.22 3.45 -22.57
C ARG A 320 -6.64 2.04 -22.71
N ALA A 321 -6.23 1.66 -23.92
CA ALA A 321 -5.62 0.36 -24.16
C ALA A 321 -4.26 0.22 -23.43
N ARG A 322 -3.42 1.26 -23.47
CA ARG A 322 -2.11 1.27 -22.80
C ARG A 322 -2.20 1.32 -21.28
N GLY A 323 -3.17 2.06 -20.76
CA GLY A 323 -3.41 2.27 -19.33
C GLY A 323 -4.63 1.52 -18.81
N ARG A 324 -4.88 0.31 -19.34
CA ARG A 324 -6.08 -0.46 -19.00
C ARG A 324 -6.18 -0.75 -17.49
N ARG A 325 -7.41 -0.97 -17.04
CA ARG A 325 -7.72 -1.43 -15.69
C ARG A 325 -7.14 -2.86 -15.47
N PRO A 326 -6.76 -3.21 -14.22
CA PRO A 326 -6.44 -4.59 -13.86
C PRO A 326 -7.65 -5.50 -14.10
N THR A 327 -7.40 -6.75 -14.44
CA THR A 327 -8.43 -7.80 -14.38
C THR A 327 -8.59 -8.30 -12.93
N PHE A 328 -9.68 -9.05 -12.66
CA PHE A 328 -9.83 -9.78 -11.39
C PHE A 328 -8.59 -10.62 -11.05
N GLU A 329 -8.06 -11.38 -12.01
CA GLU A 329 -6.95 -12.30 -11.78
C GLU A 329 -5.63 -11.58 -11.47
N GLU A 330 -5.39 -10.43 -12.12
CA GLU A 330 -4.21 -9.61 -11.81
C GLU A 330 -4.34 -8.95 -10.43
N SER A 331 -5.54 -8.47 -10.07
CA SER A 331 -5.81 -7.89 -8.75
C SER A 331 -5.65 -8.95 -7.65
N ARG A 332 -6.17 -10.14 -7.89
CA ARG A 332 -6.04 -11.30 -7.01
C ARG A 332 -4.58 -11.71 -6.87
N PHE A 333 -3.84 -11.80 -7.97
CA PHE A 333 -2.40 -12.07 -7.94
C PHE A 333 -1.65 -11.06 -7.08
N MET A 334 -1.81 -9.75 -7.33
CA MET A 334 -1.11 -8.71 -6.56
C MET A 334 -1.40 -8.79 -5.05
N ALA A 335 -2.65 -9.10 -4.66
CA ALA A 335 -3.02 -9.28 -3.26
C ALA A 335 -2.27 -10.47 -2.63
N TYR A 336 -2.34 -11.64 -3.25
CA TYR A 336 -1.68 -12.84 -2.69
C TYR A 336 -0.16 -12.79 -2.78
N ASP A 337 0.39 -12.11 -3.78
CA ASP A 337 1.82 -11.85 -3.89
C ASP A 337 2.31 -11.02 -2.69
N ALA A 338 1.60 -9.97 -2.30
CA ALA A 338 1.88 -9.26 -1.05
C ALA A 338 1.76 -10.18 0.19
N LEU A 339 0.74 -11.04 0.24
CA LEU A 339 0.52 -11.96 1.36
C LEU A 339 1.66 -12.95 1.55
N VAL A 340 2.07 -13.67 0.49
CA VAL A 340 3.14 -14.67 0.59
C VAL A 340 4.52 -14.03 0.82
N HIS A 341 4.65 -12.73 0.55
CA HIS A 341 5.79 -11.92 0.97
C HIS A 341 5.69 -11.38 2.40
N GLY A 342 4.64 -11.71 3.14
CA GLY A 342 4.51 -11.42 4.56
C GLY A 342 3.85 -10.08 4.87
N ALA A 343 3.10 -9.48 3.93
CA ALA A 343 2.23 -8.35 4.24
C ALA A 343 1.23 -8.72 5.35
N ARG A 344 0.90 -7.74 6.20
CA ARG A 344 -0.04 -7.83 7.32
C ARG A 344 -1.27 -6.94 7.15
N GLY A 345 -1.37 -6.31 5.98
CA GLY A 345 -2.50 -5.51 5.56
C GLY A 345 -2.43 -5.21 4.06
N ILE A 346 -3.59 -5.13 3.43
CA ILE A 346 -3.75 -4.78 2.02
C ILE A 346 -4.73 -3.63 1.94
N LEU A 347 -4.36 -2.59 1.21
CA LEU A 347 -5.21 -1.43 0.97
C LEU A 347 -5.37 -1.20 -0.53
N TYR A 348 -6.37 -0.44 -0.94
CA TYR A 348 -6.57 -0.07 -2.34
C TYR A 348 -6.68 1.44 -2.53
N TRP A 349 -6.00 1.95 -3.55
CA TRP A 349 -6.04 3.35 -3.96
C TRP A 349 -6.60 3.51 -5.38
N GLY A 350 -7.27 4.63 -5.64
CA GLY A 350 -7.69 5.04 -6.98
C GLY A 350 -9.13 4.70 -7.37
N THR A 351 -9.90 4.03 -6.50
CA THR A 351 -11.31 3.65 -6.80
C THR A 351 -12.27 4.84 -6.95
N TYR A 352 -11.86 6.02 -6.51
CA TYR A 352 -12.60 7.28 -6.73
C TYR A 352 -12.48 7.77 -8.19
N ARG A 353 -11.53 7.24 -8.97
CA ARG A 353 -11.32 7.55 -10.39
C ARG A 353 -12.14 6.69 -11.34
N ILE A 354 -12.88 5.71 -10.83
CA ILE A 354 -13.66 4.78 -11.63
C ILE A 354 -15.16 4.88 -11.30
N GLU A 355 -15.99 4.48 -12.26
CA GLU A 355 -17.43 4.45 -12.10
C GLU A 355 -17.86 3.39 -11.08
N LYS A 356 -18.95 3.66 -10.34
CA LYS A 356 -19.42 2.81 -9.24
C LYS A 356 -20.04 1.49 -9.69
N ASP A 357 -20.36 1.35 -10.97
CA ASP A 357 -20.89 0.15 -11.62
C ASP A 357 -19.86 -0.55 -12.53
N SER A 358 -18.62 -0.03 -12.58
CA SER A 358 -17.55 -0.57 -13.41
C SER A 358 -17.16 -2.02 -13.06
N GLN A 359 -16.63 -2.75 -14.05
CA GLN A 359 -16.17 -4.13 -13.84
C GLN A 359 -15.07 -4.21 -12.78
N LEU A 360 -14.09 -3.29 -12.81
CA LEU A 360 -13.01 -3.26 -11.82
C LEU A 360 -13.55 -3.13 -10.39
N ARG A 361 -14.58 -2.29 -10.17
CA ARG A 361 -15.19 -2.19 -8.83
C ARG A 361 -15.83 -3.51 -8.40
N LYS A 362 -16.55 -4.19 -9.29
CA LYS A 362 -17.14 -5.51 -8.99
C LYS A 362 -16.06 -6.54 -8.66
N ASP A 363 -14.98 -6.56 -9.44
CA ASP A 363 -13.85 -7.46 -9.26
C ASP A 363 -13.16 -7.21 -7.91
N LEU A 364 -12.94 -5.96 -7.53
CA LEU A 364 -12.36 -5.60 -6.23
C LEU A 364 -13.26 -5.98 -5.06
N MET A 365 -14.57 -5.74 -5.14
CA MET A 365 -15.50 -6.17 -4.07
C MET A 365 -15.57 -7.69 -3.94
N ALA A 366 -15.45 -8.42 -5.05
CA ALA A 366 -15.38 -9.89 -5.03
C ALA A 366 -14.07 -10.40 -4.42
N LEU A 367 -12.94 -9.76 -4.74
CA LEU A 367 -11.63 -10.09 -4.17
C LEU A 367 -11.56 -9.79 -2.67
N VAL A 368 -12.04 -8.62 -2.24
CA VAL A 368 -12.03 -8.24 -0.82
C VAL A 368 -12.92 -9.19 -0.01
N ARG A 369 -14.04 -9.64 -0.59
CA ARG A 369 -14.88 -10.67 0.04
C ARG A 369 -14.13 -11.98 0.23
N GLU A 370 -13.41 -12.44 -0.79
CA GLU A 370 -12.56 -13.62 -0.69
C GLU A 370 -11.50 -13.47 0.43
N LEU A 371 -10.84 -12.31 0.52
CA LEU A 371 -9.85 -12.06 1.57
C LEU A 371 -10.48 -11.98 2.96
N ALA A 372 -11.68 -11.40 3.08
CA ALA A 372 -12.40 -11.28 4.34
C ALA A 372 -12.92 -12.65 4.84
N GLU A 373 -13.37 -13.52 3.93
CA GLU A 373 -13.72 -14.92 4.24
C GLU A 373 -12.50 -15.72 4.75
N LEU A 374 -11.29 -15.36 4.31
CA LEU A 374 -10.03 -15.91 4.82
C LEU A 374 -9.49 -15.15 6.05
N GLY A 375 -10.24 -14.19 6.60
CA GLY A 375 -9.75 -13.24 7.60
C GLY A 375 -9.07 -13.88 8.81
N GLU A 376 -9.64 -14.95 9.37
CA GLU A 376 -9.04 -15.68 10.50
C GLU A 376 -7.72 -16.37 10.12
N VAL A 377 -7.64 -16.95 8.91
CA VAL A 377 -6.42 -17.57 8.39
C VAL A 377 -5.35 -16.53 8.10
N LEU A 378 -5.71 -15.39 7.51
CA LEU A 378 -4.77 -14.30 7.23
C LEU A 378 -4.27 -13.67 8.53
N ALA A 379 -5.13 -13.53 9.54
CA ALA A 379 -4.82 -12.99 10.85
C ALA A 379 -4.07 -13.97 11.76
N ALA A 380 -4.14 -15.28 11.51
CA ALA A 380 -3.43 -16.29 12.28
C ALA A 380 -1.90 -16.08 12.28
N PRO A 381 -1.15 -16.67 13.22
CA PRO A 381 0.30 -16.72 13.14
C PRO A 381 0.80 -17.44 11.88
N ASP A 382 2.03 -17.13 11.47
CA ASP A 382 2.71 -17.94 10.45
C ASP A 382 3.01 -19.33 11.03
N ALA A 383 2.89 -20.36 10.20
CA ALA A 383 3.08 -21.73 10.63
C ALA A 383 4.53 -22.01 11.05
N SER A 384 4.69 -22.82 12.11
CA SER A 384 6.00 -23.28 12.56
C SER A 384 6.66 -24.26 11.57
N VAL A 385 5.85 -24.99 10.79
CA VAL A 385 6.30 -25.86 9.70
C VAL A 385 6.79 -25.01 8.53
N THR A 386 8.02 -25.22 8.10
CA THR A 386 8.60 -24.53 6.93
C THR A 386 8.63 -25.48 5.74
N ALA A 387 7.98 -25.08 4.65
CA ALA A 387 8.01 -25.81 3.39
C ALA A 387 9.20 -25.37 2.52
N THR A 388 9.91 -26.33 1.94
CA THR A 388 10.85 -26.06 0.83
C THR A 388 10.12 -26.26 -0.49
N VAL A 389 10.20 -25.27 -1.38
CA VAL A 389 9.59 -25.35 -2.71
C VAL A 389 10.59 -25.94 -3.70
N MET A 390 10.21 -27.08 -4.29
CA MET A 390 10.93 -27.72 -5.40
C MET A 390 10.13 -27.55 -6.69
N LEU A 391 10.79 -27.15 -7.77
CA LEU A 391 10.16 -27.01 -9.08
C LEU A 391 10.59 -28.18 -9.98
N ALA A 392 9.63 -28.71 -10.75
CA ALA A 392 9.97 -29.65 -11.82
C ALA A 392 10.78 -28.95 -12.92
N GLU A 393 11.54 -29.73 -13.70
CA GLU A 393 12.29 -29.22 -14.84
C GLU A 393 11.35 -28.46 -15.81
N ALA A 394 11.74 -27.24 -16.17
CA ALA A 394 11.01 -26.38 -17.08
C ALA A 394 11.98 -25.72 -18.07
N ALA A 395 11.46 -25.26 -19.21
CA ALA A 395 12.26 -24.59 -20.24
C ALA A 395 12.67 -23.15 -19.85
N GLY A 396 12.02 -22.55 -18.84
CA GLY A 396 12.31 -21.21 -18.36
C GLY A 396 13.55 -21.17 -17.45
N SER A 397 14.16 -19.99 -17.31
CA SER A 397 15.28 -19.79 -16.37
C SER A 397 14.85 -19.82 -14.91
N LEU A 398 13.54 -19.67 -14.63
CA LEU A 398 12.95 -19.70 -13.29
C LEU A 398 13.68 -18.77 -12.30
N ASP A 399 14.02 -17.56 -12.76
CA ASP A 399 14.52 -16.48 -11.91
C ASP A 399 13.49 -16.05 -10.85
N ARG A 400 12.22 -16.33 -11.13
CA ARG A 400 11.11 -16.44 -10.17
C ARG A 400 10.43 -17.80 -10.27
N GLY A 401 9.65 -18.15 -9.27
CA GLY A 401 8.99 -19.45 -9.21
C GLY A 401 7.76 -19.46 -8.32
N VAL A 402 7.57 -20.56 -7.59
CA VAL A 402 6.48 -20.69 -6.63
C VAL A 402 6.94 -20.21 -5.26
N ARG A 403 6.13 -19.36 -4.63
CA ARG A 403 6.32 -18.88 -3.25
C ARG A 403 5.16 -19.35 -2.39
N VAL A 404 5.44 -19.64 -1.12
CA VAL A 404 4.45 -20.17 -0.18
C VAL A 404 4.51 -19.48 1.17
N LEU A 405 3.35 -19.34 1.80
CA LEU A 405 3.21 -18.93 3.20
C LEU A 405 2.30 -19.91 3.92
N GLY A 406 2.81 -20.49 5.01
CA GLY A 406 2.04 -21.31 5.93
C GLY A 406 1.38 -20.43 7.00
N LYS A 407 0.09 -20.65 7.28
CA LYS A 407 -0.65 -20.02 8.38
C LYS A 407 -1.17 -21.09 9.33
N GLU A 408 -1.05 -20.90 10.64
CA GLU A 408 -1.51 -21.87 11.63
C GLU A 408 -2.77 -21.37 12.35
N LEU A 409 -3.90 -22.02 12.09
CA LEU A 409 -5.20 -21.71 12.68
C LEU A 409 -5.73 -22.97 13.39
N ASP A 410 -5.99 -22.87 14.69
CA ASP A 410 -6.49 -23.97 15.53
C ASP A 410 -5.68 -25.27 15.41
N GLY A 411 -4.35 -25.14 15.35
CA GLY A 411 -3.41 -26.25 15.21
C GLY A 411 -3.39 -26.90 13.80
N ARG A 412 -4.04 -26.27 12.81
CA ARG A 412 -4.03 -26.71 11.41
C ARG A 412 -3.25 -25.72 10.55
N VAL A 413 -2.45 -26.25 9.65
CA VAL A 413 -1.66 -25.44 8.72
C VAL A 413 -2.42 -25.24 7.42
N TRP A 414 -2.57 -23.99 7.00
CA TRP A 414 -3.05 -23.57 5.68
C TRP A 414 -1.87 -23.13 4.84
N TRP A 415 -1.89 -23.37 3.52
CA TRP A 415 -0.86 -22.86 2.61
C TRP A 415 -1.44 -21.88 1.60
N LEU A 416 -0.89 -20.67 1.57
CA LEU A 416 -1.06 -19.72 0.49
C LEU A 416 0.07 -19.92 -0.50
N VAL A 417 -0.23 -20.21 -1.75
CA VAL A 417 0.76 -20.53 -2.79
C VAL A 417 0.57 -19.57 -3.96
N VAL A 418 1.65 -18.94 -4.42
CA VAL A 418 1.65 -18.03 -5.56
C VAL A 418 2.71 -18.47 -6.55
N ASN A 419 2.37 -18.51 -7.84
CA ASN A 419 3.34 -18.67 -8.91
C ASN A 419 3.69 -17.28 -9.46
N GLU A 420 4.83 -16.74 -9.06
CA GLU A 420 5.34 -15.46 -9.55
C GLU A 420 5.86 -15.55 -11.00
N TYR A 421 5.95 -16.76 -11.56
CA TYR A 421 6.32 -16.98 -12.95
C TYR A 421 5.10 -16.86 -13.88
N GLN A 422 5.35 -16.39 -15.09
CA GLN A 422 4.32 -16.11 -16.09
C GLN A 422 3.72 -17.37 -16.75
N ASP A 423 4.42 -18.51 -16.68
CA ASP A 423 3.96 -19.78 -17.25
C ASP A 423 3.53 -20.76 -16.14
N PRO A 424 2.69 -21.77 -16.47
CA PRO A 424 2.35 -22.83 -15.53
C PRO A 424 3.57 -23.62 -15.05
N LEU A 425 3.59 -23.98 -13.76
CA LEU A 425 4.64 -24.75 -13.12
C LEU A 425 4.08 -25.99 -12.41
N ASN A 426 4.93 -27.00 -12.26
CA ASN A 426 4.70 -28.12 -11.34
C ASN A 426 5.64 -27.93 -10.15
N TYR A 427 5.09 -27.95 -8.95
CA TYR A 427 5.87 -27.75 -7.72
C TYR A 427 5.61 -28.87 -6.72
N THR A 428 6.59 -29.10 -5.86
CA THR A 428 6.50 -29.95 -4.67
C THR A 428 6.86 -29.11 -3.45
N LEU A 429 6.07 -29.22 -2.40
CA LEU A 429 6.43 -28.72 -1.06
C LEU A 429 7.00 -29.89 -0.27
N GLU A 430 8.23 -29.75 0.20
CA GLU A 430 8.94 -30.73 1.04
C GLU A 430 9.12 -30.20 2.46
N GLY A 431 9.45 -31.08 3.41
CA GLY A 431 9.60 -30.75 4.83
C GLY A 431 8.29 -30.78 5.61
N LEU A 432 7.32 -31.54 5.12
CA LEU A 432 5.95 -31.62 5.65
C LEU A 432 5.71 -32.89 6.48
N ASP A 433 6.73 -33.54 7.04
CA ASP A 433 6.61 -34.82 7.76
C ASP A 433 5.56 -34.77 8.88
N ALA A 434 5.46 -33.63 9.59
CA ALA A 434 4.49 -33.42 10.65
C ALA A 434 3.03 -33.33 10.16
N LEU A 435 2.83 -33.21 8.84
CA LEU A 435 1.54 -33.05 8.17
C LEU A 435 1.20 -34.27 7.29
N ASP A 436 1.95 -35.37 7.42
CA ASP A 436 1.71 -36.59 6.64
C ASP A 436 0.28 -37.11 6.77
N GLY A 437 -0.32 -37.46 5.64
CA GLY A 437 -1.70 -37.92 5.54
C GLY A 437 -2.75 -36.81 5.51
N ILE A 438 -2.38 -35.54 5.77
CA ILE A 438 -3.32 -34.43 5.64
C ILE A 438 -3.66 -34.22 4.16
N VAL A 439 -4.95 -34.18 3.87
CA VAL A 439 -5.48 -33.80 2.56
C VAL A 439 -5.66 -32.29 2.55
N TYR A 440 -5.29 -31.69 1.42
CA TYR A 440 -5.44 -30.27 1.16
C TYR A 440 -6.35 -30.07 -0.05
N HIS A 441 -7.24 -29.08 0.06
CA HIS A 441 -8.17 -28.70 -1.01
C HIS A 441 -7.99 -27.23 -1.37
N ASP A 442 -8.01 -26.94 -2.66
CA ASP A 442 -8.24 -25.59 -3.19
C ASP A 442 -9.57 -25.62 -3.95
N GLU A 443 -10.57 -24.97 -3.40
CA GLU A 443 -11.92 -24.91 -3.97
C GLU A 443 -11.94 -24.19 -5.32
N LYS A 444 -11.18 -23.09 -5.47
CA LYS A 444 -11.19 -22.29 -6.70
C LYS A 444 -10.41 -22.94 -7.82
N ALA A 445 -9.33 -23.64 -7.49
CA ALA A 445 -8.58 -24.41 -8.48
C ALA A 445 -9.19 -25.79 -8.75
N GLU A 446 -10.23 -26.18 -8.01
CA GLU A 446 -10.84 -27.52 -8.02
C GLU A 446 -9.80 -28.63 -7.87
N ARG A 447 -8.87 -28.45 -6.94
CA ARG A 447 -7.72 -29.34 -6.75
C ARG A 447 -7.66 -29.89 -5.35
N SER A 448 -7.19 -31.13 -5.26
CA SER A 448 -6.93 -31.80 -3.99
C SER A 448 -5.57 -32.48 -4.08
N THR A 449 -4.81 -32.42 -3.00
CA THR A 449 -3.53 -33.11 -2.87
C THR A 449 -3.37 -33.62 -1.45
N VAL A 450 -2.47 -34.56 -1.21
CA VAL A 450 -2.27 -35.17 0.10
C VAL A 450 -0.80 -35.21 0.40
N VAL A 451 -0.44 -34.92 1.66
CA VAL A 451 0.94 -35.04 2.10
C VAL A 451 1.29 -36.53 2.21
N ARG A 452 2.34 -36.94 1.51
CA ARG A 452 2.90 -38.29 1.54
C ARG A 452 4.40 -38.20 1.61
N ASP A 453 4.97 -38.98 2.52
CA ASP A 453 6.42 -39.06 2.73
C ASP A 453 7.04 -37.66 2.92
N GLY A 454 6.39 -36.83 3.73
CA GLY A 454 6.82 -35.46 4.05
C GLY A 454 6.69 -34.48 2.89
N SER A 455 5.92 -34.78 1.85
CA SER A 455 5.80 -33.94 0.65
C SER A 455 4.39 -33.87 0.07
N LEU A 456 4.06 -32.78 -0.61
CA LEU A 456 2.89 -32.69 -1.49
C LEU A 456 3.29 -32.08 -2.84
N SER A 457 2.69 -32.55 -3.92
CA SER A 457 2.92 -32.00 -5.27
C SER A 457 1.63 -31.48 -5.88
N CYS A 458 1.73 -30.40 -6.66
CA CYS A 458 0.63 -29.82 -7.40
C CYS A 458 1.12 -29.14 -8.68
N THR A 459 0.18 -28.70 -9.52
CA THR A 459 0.47 -27.81 -10.65
C THR A 459 -0.28 -26.50 -10.46
N ILE A 460 0.30 -25.41 -10.95
CA ILE A 460 -0.22 -24.06 -10.77
C ILE A 460 -0.05 -23.30 -12.07
N ARG A 461 -1.07 -22.54 -12.49
CA ARG A 461 -0.98 -21.71 -13.71
C ARG A 461 0.01 -20.56 -13.50
N GLY A 462 0.45 -19.92 -14.58
CA GLY A 462 1.24 -18.68 -14.51
C GLY A 462 0.46 -17.57 -13.81
N HIS A 463 1.13 -16.81 -12.93
CA HIS A 463 0.48 -15.87 -12.01
C HIS A 463 -0.72 -16.50 -11.26
N GLY A 464 -0.63 -17.80 -10.99
CA GLY A 464 -1.64 -18.57 -10.29
C GLY A 464 -1.54 -18.38 -8.78
N ILE A 465 -2.69 -18.57 -8.12
CA ILE A 465 -2.82 -18.56 -6.66
C ILE A 465 -3.53 -19.84 -6.27
N GLN A 466 -3.05 -20.49 -5.23
CA GLN A 466 -3.76 -21.57 -4.55
C GLN A 466 -3.88 -21.29 -3.06
N VAL A 467 -5.05 -21.57 -2.50
CA VAL A 467 -5.30 -21.58 -1.05
C VAL A 467 -5.57 -23.02 -0.67
N LEU A 468 -4.55 -23.69 -0.15
CA LEU A 468 -4.63 -25.09 0.26
C LEU A 468 -5.18 -25.14 1.68
N ALA A 469 -6.48 -25.38 1.79
CA ALA A 469 -7.18 -25.61 3.03
C ALA A 469 -6.98 -27.06 3.50
N PRO A 470 -6.54 -27.32 4.74
CA PRO A 470 -6.48 -28.68 5.26
C PRO A 470 -7.88 -29.22 5.46
N SER A 471 -8.16 -30.42 4.95
CA SER A 471 -9.44 -31.09 5.17
C SER A 471 -9.65 -31.33 6.66
N ASN A 472 -10.91 -31.32 7.09
CA ASN A 472 -11.26 -31.99 8.32
C ASN A 472 -10.94 -33.47 8.14
N ALA A 473 -9.89 -33.97 8.81
CA ALA A 473 -9.79 -35.40 9.05
C ALA A 473 -11.16 -35.83 9.64
N ASP A 474 -11.80 -36.80 8.98
CA ASP A 474 -13.08 -37.34 9.42
C ASP A 474 -13.06 -37.54 10.95
N MET A 475 -13.98 -36.86 11.65
CA MET A 475 -14.31 -37.19 13.05
C MET A 475 -14.95 -38.58 13.13
#